data_AF-A0A2D7XTM6-F1
#
_entry.id   AF-A0A2D7XTM6-F1
#
_cell.length_a   1.000
_cell.length_b   1.000
_cell.length_c   1.000
_cell.angle_alpha   90.00
_cell.angle_beta   90.00
_cell.angle_gamma   90.00
#
_symmetry.space_group_name_H-M   'P 1'
#
loop_
_entity.id
_entity.type
_entity.pdbx_description
1 polymer ?
#
loop_
_entity_poly.entity_id
_entity_poly.type
_entity_poly.pdbx_seq_one_letter_code
_entity_poly.pdbx_strand_id
1 'polypeptide(L)'
;MMLRLKPLLMLFAKLALAGLLVTSVMRPAVATTKILTWEDLWPEGEKELTELMYQSYLADLERQLSDESGKNAPPWATPRRGPPGSEIPEGSRADEARQFGSYAAVDALDGQTVQLSGYIVPFNFNAEQEYSEFLLVPYFGACIHAPPPPPNQTVYVRSERPVTIKDISAAYKIEGMMHVEKALNDLGNAAYTLDFKKLSRVN
;
A
#
# COMPACT_ATOMS: atom_id res chain seq x y z
N MET A 1 100.92 -32.93 -9.87
CA MET A 1 100.21 -31.76 -9.30
C MET A 1 98.74 -31.88 -9.70
N MET A 2 97.88 -32.47 -8.87
CA MET A 2 96.42 -32.52 -9.11
C MET A 2 95.72 -32.30 -7.77
N LEU A 3 94.93 -31.22 -7.72
CA LEU A 3 94.21 -30.71 -6.55
C LEU A 3 92.98 -31.56 -6.23
N ARG A 4 92.73 -31.75 -4.92
CA ARG A 4 91.50 -32.29 -4.33
C ARG A 4 90.36 -31.25 -4.41
N LEU A 5 89.17 -31.67 -4.83
CA LEU A 5 87.91 -30.94 -4.56
C LEU A 5 87.09 -31.71 -3.52
N LYS A 6 86.63 -31.01 -2.48
CA LYS A 6 85.64 -31.50 -1.49
C LYS A 6 84.22 -31.22 -2.00
N PRO A 7 83.22 -32.07 -1.73
CA PRO A 7 81.83 -31.74 -2.04
C PRO A 7 81.21 -30.86 -0.93
N LEU A 8 80.45 -29.87 -1.38
CA LEU A 8 79.73 -28.88 -0.59
C LEU A 8 78.36 -29.45 -0.16
N LEU A 9 78.06 -29.34 1.13
CA LEU A 9 76.81 -29.73 1.76
C LEU A 9 75.71 -28.71 1.39
N MET A 10 74.64 -29.12 0.71
CA MET A 10 73.45 -28.27 0.50
C MET A 10 72.40 -28.56 1.58
N LEU A 11 72.11 -27.54 2.39
CA LEU A 11 71.07 -27.53 3.42
C LEU A 11 69.76 -27.03 2.79
N PHE A 12 68.73 -27.87 2.71
CA PHE A 12 67.37 -27.44 2.32
C PHE A 12 66.57 -27.02 3.55
N ALA A 13 66.28 -25.72 3.68
CA ALA A 13 65.31 -25.21 4.65
C ALA A 13 63.88 -25.50 4.15
N LYS A 14 63.11 -26.29 4.91
CA LYS A 14 61.67 -26.46 4.69
C LYS A 14 60.91 -25.41 5.51
N LEU A 15 60.32 -24.43 4.83
CA LEU A 15 59.34 -23.53 5.42
C LEU A 15 57.95 -24.21 5.35
N ALA A 16 57.35 -24.50 6.50
CA ALA A 16 55.96 -24.96 6.59
C ALA A 16 55.05 -23.75 6.87
N LEU A 17 54.19 -23.40 5.91
CA LEU A 17 53.18 -22.36 6.06
C LEU A 17 51.90 -23.01 6.61
N ALA A 18 51.58 -22.75 7.89
CA ALA A 18 50.31 -23.17 8.48
C ALA A 18 49.20 -22.24 7.98
N GLY A 19 48.28 -22.78 7.18
CA GLY A 19 47.09 -22.07 6.70
C GLY A 19 46.03 -21.97 7.80
N LEU A 20 45.70 -20.74 8.21
CA LEU A 20 44.61 -20.45 9.13
C LEU A 20 43.28 -20.43 8.36
N LEU A 21 42.44 -21.44 8.54
CA LEU A 21 41.07 -21.46 8.01
C LEU A 21 40.20 -20.48 8.81
N VAL A 22 39.91 -19.32 8.23
CA VAL A 22 38.90 -18.39 8.76
C VAL A 22 37.53 -18.86 8.28
N THR A 23 36.77 -19.51 9.15
CA THR A 23 35.35 -19.80 8.91
C THR A 23 34.56 -18.49 9.06
N SER A 24 34.26 -17.84 7.94
CA SER A 24 33.40 -16.65 7.92
C SER A 24 31.97 -17.07 8.29
N VAL A 25 31.50 -16.65 9.46
CA VAL A 25 30.10 -16.76 9.85
C VAL A 25 29.34 -15.72 9.02
N MET A 26 28.57 -16.16 8.01
CA MET A 26 27.67 -15.26 7.28
C MET A 26 26.64 -14.71 8.25
N ARG A 27 26.73 -13.40 8.53
CA ARG A 27 25.70 -12.65 9.24
C ARG A 27 24.53 -12.45 8.26
N PRO A 28 23.27 -12.74 8.64
CA PRO A 28 22.15 -12.49 7.75
C PRO A 28 22.09 -10.99 7.42
N ALA A 29 21.92 -10.67 6.14
CA ALA A 29 21.72 -9.29 5.71
C ALA A 29 20.44 -8.76 6.35
N VAL A 30 20.53 -7.62 7.03
CA VAL A 30 19.33 -6.89 7.45
C VAL A 30 18.65 -6.41 6.17
N ALA A 31 17.47 -6.96 5.86
CA ALA A 31 16.68 -6.50 4.72
C ALA A 31 16.36 -5.02 4.92
N THR A 32 16.76 -4.18 3.97
CA THR A 32 16.49 -2.73 4.01
C THR A 32 15.01 -2.48 3.78
N THR A 33 14.34 -1.82 4.72
CA THR A 33 12.95 -1.39 4.56
C THR A 33 12.87 -0.20 3.58
N LYS A 34 12.11 -0.35 2.50
CA LYS A 34 11.85 0.72 1.53
C LYS A 34 10.78 1.66 2.07
N ILE A 35 11.13 2.93 2.30
CA ILE A 35 10.15 3.94 2.73
C ILE A 35 9.39 4.40 1.48
N LEU A 36 8.08 4.24 1.48
CA LEU A 36 7.19 4.61 0.38
C LEU A 36 6.27 5.77 0.78
N THR A 37 5.83 6.47 -0.26
CA THR A 37 4.71 7.41 -0.29
C THR A 37 3.60 6.84 -1.17
N TRP A 38 2.39 7.41 -1.12
CA TRP A 38 1.28 6.95 -1.96
C TRP A 38 1.54 7.22 -3.45
N GLU A 39 2.36 8.22 -3.74
CA GLU A 39 2.87 8.55 -5.06
C GLU A 39 3.67 7.39 -5.67
N ASP A 40 4.41 6.63 -4.85
CA ASP A 40 5.23 5.49 -5.31
C ASP A 40 4.39 4.25 -5.70
N LEU A 41 3.10 4.24 -5.37
CA LEU A 41 2.17 3.14 -5.68
C LEU A 41 1.45 3.33 -7.02
N TRP A 42 1.60 4.48 -7.68
CA TRP A 42 1.01 4.76 -8.99
C TRP A 42 1.88 4.18 -10.12
N PRO A 43 1.33 3.27 -10.95
CA PRO A 43 1.94 2.96 -12.24
C PRO A 43 1.91 4.17 -13.18
N GLU A 44 2.79 4.16 -14.18
CA GLU A 44 2.87 5.22 -15.19
C GLU A 44 1.52 5.39 -15.91
N GLY A 45 0.99 6.63 -15.93
CA GLY A 45 -0.26 7.00 -16.61
C GLY A 45 -1.56 6.68 -15.85
N GLU A 46 -1.52 5.87 -14.79
CA GLU A 46 -2.74 5.44 -14.08
C GLU A 46 -3.43 6.57 -13.30
N LYS A 47 -2.66 7.58 -12.88
CA LYS A 47 -3.20 8.75 -12.19
C LYS A 47 -4.07 9.57 -13.13
N GLU A 48 -3.58 9.84 -14.33
CA GLU A 48 -4.31 10.56 -15.38
C GLU A 48 -5.55 9.77 -15.83
N LEU A 49 -5.43 8.45 -15.98
CA LEU A 49 -6.57 7.59 -16.32
C LEU A 49 -7.64 7.63 -15.23
N THR A 50 -7.25 7.52 -13.97
CA THR A 50 -8.19 7.58 -12.83
C THR A 50 -8.88 8.94 -12.75
N GLU A 51 -8.16 10.03 -12.99
CA GLU A 51 -8.74 11.37 -13.05
C GLU A 51 -9.77 11.49 -14.19
N LEU A 52 -9.44 10.98 -15.39
CA LEU A 52 -10.38 10.96 -16.51
C LEU A 52 -11.65 10.15 -16.20
N MET A 53 -11.51 9.01 -15.51
CA MET A 53 -12.65 8.22 -15.05
C MET A 53 -13.54 9.02 -14.09
N TYR A 54 -12.93 9.72 -13.13
CA TYR A 54 -13.65 10.55 -12.16
C TYR A 54 -14.38 11.72 -12.84
N GLN A 55 -13.72 12.42 -13.75
CA GLN A 55 -14.35 13.52 -14.51
C GLN A 55 -15.51 13.03 -15.39
N SER A 56 -15.35 11.87 -16.04
CA SER A 56 -16.45 11.26 -16.80
C SER A 56 -17.64 10.92 -15.91
N TYR A 57 -17.38 10.38 -14.72
CA TYR A 57 -18.43 10.06 -13.75
C TYR A 57 -19.19 11.31 -13.30
N LEU A 58 -18.50 12.38 -12.94
CA LEU A 58 -19.14 13.64 -12.53
C LEU A 58 -20.01 14.23 -13.64
N ALA A 59 -19.55 14.20 -14.89
CA ALA A 59 -20.32 14.66 -16.04
C ALA A 59 -21.58 13.81 -16.27
N ASP A 60 -21.50 12.49 -16.07
CA ASP A 60 -22.64 11.58 -16.18
C ASP A 60 -23.63 11.76 -15.03
N LEU A 61 -23.14 11.99 -13.82
CA LEU A 61 -23.94 12.28 -12.64
C LEU A 61 -24.71 13.60 -12.82
N GLU A 62 -24.05 14.66 -13.28
CA GLU A 62 -24.70 15.95 -13.57
C GLU A 62 -25.83 15.80 -14.59
N ARG A 63 -25.60 15.02 -15.66
CA ARG A 63 -26.63 14.72 -16.66
C ARG A 63 -27.83 13.99 -16.04
N GLN A 64 -27.58 12.95 -15.24
CA GLN A 64 -28.64 12.19 -14.58
C GLN A 64 -29.47 13.04 -13.63
N LEU A 65 -28.81 13.84 -12.79
CA LEU A 65 -29.50 14.76 -11.87
C LEU A 65 -30.31 15.81 -12.65
N SER A 66 -29.81 16.29 -13.79
CA SER A 66 -30.55 17.21 -14.66
C SER A 66 -31.80 16.56 -15.29
N ASP A 67 -31.71 15.30 -15.69
CA ASP A 67 -32.82 14.53 -16.27
C ASP A 67 -33.90 14.18 -15.23
N GLU A 68 -33.50 13.83 -14.00
CA GLU A 68 -34.43 13.54 -12.89
C GLU A 68 -35.11 14.80 -12.38
N SER A 69 -34.37 15.90 -12.26
CA SER A 69 -34.92 17.22 -11.91
C SER A 69 -36.03 17.64 -12.89
N GLY A 70 -35.87 17.33 -14.18
CA GLY A 70 -36.88 17.63 -15.21
C GLY A 70 -38.13 16.74 -15.17
N LYS A 71 -38.06 15.53 -14.60
CA LYS A 71 -39.17 14.56 -14.60
C LYS A 71 -40.13 14.71 -13.42
N ASN A 72 -39.63 15.20 -12.28
CA ASN A 72 -40.40 15.27 -11.02
C ASN A 72 -40.84 16.70 -10.63
N ALA A 73 -40.58 17.70 -11.47
CA ALA A 73 -40.99 19.07 -11.21
C ALA A 73 -42.50 19.26 -11.51
N PRO A 74 -43.34 19.65 -10.52
CA PRO A 74 -44.73 19.99 -10.80
C PRO A 74 -44.81 21.23 -11.72
N PRO A 75 -45.89 21.42 -12.51
CA PRO A 75 -45.98 22.47 -13.53
C PRO A 75 -45.77 23.91 -13.02
N TRP A 76 -45.89 24.12 -11.70
CA TRP A 76 -45.75 25.40 -11.02
C TRP A 76 -44.41 25.55 -10.29
N ALA A 77 -43.58 24.50 -10.22
CA ALA A 77 -42.26 24.60 -9.62
C ALA A 77 -41.39 25.52 -10.48
N THR A 78 -40.96 26.64 -9.90
CA THR A 78 -39.80 27.36 -10.41
C THR A 78 -38.59 26.43 -10.29
N PRO A 79 -37.61 26.46 -11.22
CA PRO A 79 -36.38 25.70 -11.06
C PRO A 79 -35.65 26.24 -9.83
N ARG A 80 -35.94 25.70 -8.64
CA ARG A 80 -35.05 25.81 -7.50
C ARG A 80 -33.91 24.87 -7.80
N ARG A 81 -32.99 25.36 -8.63
CA ARG A 81 -31.62 24.87 -8.64
C ARG A 81 -31.11 25.19 -7.23
N GLY A 82 -31.22 24.23 -6.33
CA GLY A 82 -30.54 24.33 -5.04
C GLY A 82 -29.04 24.50 -5.31
N PRO A 83 -28.25 24.89 -4.31
CA PRO A 83 -26.80 24.94 -4.47
C PRO A 83 -26.29 23.60 -5.04
N PRO A 84 -25.19 23.58 -5.82
CA PRO A 84 -24.58 22.35 -6.28
C PRO A 84 -24.44 21.37 -5.11
N GLY A 85 -25.01 20.16 -5.24
CA GLY A 85 -25.09 19.17 -4.15
C GLY A 85 -26.41 19.12 -3.38
N SER A 86 -27.50 19.72 -3.87
CA SER A 86 -28.83 19.55 -3.27
C SER A 86 -29.42 18.18 -3.62
N GLU A 87 -29.48 17.35 -2.58
CA GLU A 87 -30.20 16.07 -2.41
C GLU A 87 -29.99 15.03 -3.52
N ILE A 88 -28.85 14.32 -3.43
CA ILE A 88 -28.78 12.94 -3.92
C ILE A 88 -29.86 12.17 -3.15
N PRO A 89 -30.91 11.64 -3.80
CA PRO A 89 -31.95 10.92 -3.07
C PRO A 89 -31.35 9.66 -2.44
N GLU A 90 -31.59 9.45 -1.14
CA GLU A 90 -31.14 8.25 -0.43
C GLU A 90 -31.65 6.98 -1.13
N GLY A 91 -30.76 6.05 -1.42
CA GLY A 91 -31.04 4.82 -2.17
C GLY A 91 -31.15 4.99 -3.69
N SER A 92 -30.90 6.18 -4.24
CA SER A 92 -30.75 6.36 -5.70
C SER A 92 -29.43 5.75 -6.20
N ARG A 93 -29.32 5.50 -7.51
CA ARG A 93 -28.04 5.08 -8.11
C ARG A 93 -26.91 6.09 -7.88
N ALA A 94 -27.27 7.35 -7.67
CA ALA A 94 -26.33 8.42 -7.37
C ALA A 94 -25.84 8.40 -5.91
N ASP A 95 -26.50 7.63 -5.03
CA ASP A 95 -26.18 7.44 -3.61
C ASP A 95 -25.17 6.29 -3.36
N GLU A 96 -24.75 5.59 -4.41
CA GLU A 96 -23.76 4.52 -4.29
C GLU A 96 -22.32 5.07 -4.27
N ALA A 97 -21.59 4.79 -3.19
CA ALA A 97 -20.17 5.11 -3.06
C ALA A 97 -19.32 4.21 -3.98
N ARG A 98 -19.17 4.61 -5.25
CA ARG A 98 -18.37 3.87 -6.22
C ARG A 98 -16.88 4.08 -6.01
N GLN A 99 -16.12 2.99 -5.94
CA GLN A 99 -14.66 3.03 -5.97
C GLN A 99 -14.17 3.22 -7.42
N PHE A 100 -13.43 4.31 -7.68
CA PHE A 100 -12.89 4.63 -9.02
C PHE A 100 -11.45 4.14 -9.19
N GLY A 101 -10.99 4.01 -10.42
CA GLY A 101 -9.61 3.63 -10.75
C GLY A 101 -9.46 2.15 -11.12
N SER A 102 -8.23 1.64 -11.03
CA SER A 102 -7.85 0.32 -11.51
C SER A 102 -7.06 -0.47 -10.46
N TYR A 103 -6.82 -1.76 -10.76
CA TYR A 103 -5.91 -2.62 -10.00
C TYR A 103 -4.48 -2.63 -10.57
N ALA A 104 -4.16 -1.74 -11.51
CA ALA A 104 -2.81 -1.65 -12.03
C ALA A 104 -1.86 -1.27 -10.89
N ALA A 105 -0.78 -2.03 -10.75
CA ALA A 105 0.14 -1.94 -9.63
C ALA A 105 1.59 -1.84 -10.11
N VAL A 106 2.48 -1.43 -9.22
CA VAL A 106 3.92 -1.38 -9.46
C VAL A 106 4.51 -2.74 -9.08
N ASP A 107 4.63 -3.63 -10.06
CA ASP A 107 5.07 -5.02 -9.86
C ASP A 107 6.40 -5.15 -9.09
N ALA A 108 7.30 -4.17 -9.21
CA ALA A 108 8.57 -4.14 -8.50
C ALA A 108 8.45 -3.98 -6.97
N LEU A 109 7.25 -3.70 -6.44
CA LEU A 109 6.99 -3.66 -5.00
C LEU A 109 6.68 -5.05 -4.42
N ASP A 110 6.38 -6.05 -5.25
CA ASP A 110 6.09 -7.41 -4.79
C ASP A 110 7.27 -8.01 -4.02
N GLY A 111 6.97 -8.62 -2.87
CA GLY A 111 7.93 -9.22 -1.94
C GLY A 111 8.84 -8.22 -1.21
N GLN A 112 8.71 -6.91 -1.44
CA GLN A 112 9.55 -5.91 -0.77
C GLN A 112 9.09 -5.68 0.67
N THR A 113 10.04 -5.52 1.60
CA THR A 113 9.72 -4.97 2.92
C THR A 113 9.62 -3.45 2.79
N VAL A 114 8.44 -2.91 3.08
CA VAL A 114 8.10 -1.49 2.89
C VAL A 114 7.66 -0.85 4.20
N GLN A 115 7.79 0.47 4.27
CA GLN A 115 7.10 1.29 5.26
C GLN A 115 6.23 2.32 4.53
N LEU A 116 4.93 2.33 4.80
CA LEU A 116 3.97 3.26 4.21
C LEU A 116 3.18 3.96 5.32
N SER A 117 2.97 5.27 5.17
CA SER A 117 2.17 6.05 6.13
C SER A 117 0.74 6.21 5.63
N GLY A 118 -0.25 6.03 6.48
CA GLY A 118 -1.65 6.21 6.10
C GLY A 118 -2.61 6.18 7.29
N TYR A 119 -3.89 6.18 6.98
CA TYR A 119 -4.98 6.03 7.94
C TYR A 119 -5.52 4.61 7.89
N ILE A 120 -6.03 4.14 9.02
CA ILE A 120 -6.53 2.78 9.15
C ILE A 120 -8.05 2.80 9.00
N VAL A 121 -8.56 1.99 8.09
CA VAL A 121 -9.99 1.65 8.01
C VAL A 121 -10.18 0.30 8.70
N PRO A 122 -10.67 0.30 9.95
CA PRO A 122 -10.88 -0.92 10.71
C PRO A 122 -12.06 -1.72 10.15
N PHE A 123 -11.90 -3.04 10.08
CA PHE A 123 -12.99 -4.01 9.97
C PHE A 123 -12.62 -5.27 10.78
N ASN A 124 -13.59 -6.11 11.09
CA ASN A 124 -13.38 -7.38 11.81
C ASN A 124 -12.52 -7.27 13.09
N PHE A 125 -13.04 -6.60 14.12
CA PHE A 125 -12.35 -6.39 15.41
C PHE A 125 -13.04 -7.07 16.59
N ASN A 126 -12.25 -7.36 17.63
CA ASN A 126 -12.75 -7.88 18.91
C ASN A 126 -13.14 -6.75 19.89
N ALA A 127 -13.69 -7.11 21.05
CA ALA A 127 -14.12 -6.14 22.07
C ALA A 127 -12.97 -5.26 22.58
N GLU A 128 -11.73 -5.71 22.42
CA GLU A 128 -10.49 -5.07 22.84
C GLU A 128 -9.89 -4.12 21.78
N GLN A 129 -10.57 -3.91 20.64
CA GLN A 129 -10.08 -3.11 19.51
C GLN A 129 -8.75 -3.64 18.96
N GLU A 130 -8.66 -4.97 18.85
CA GLU A 130 -7.55 -5.64 18.20
C GLU A 130 -7.97 -6.08 16.79
N TYR A 131 -7.07 -5.85 15.83
CA TYR A 131 -7.33 -6.05 14.42
C TYR A 131 -6.32 -7.04 13.84
N SER A 132 -6.82 -8.10 13.23
CA SER A 132 -5.98 -9.01 12.42
C SER A 132 -5.97 -8.59 10.95
N GLU A 133 -6.97 -7.81 10.52
CA GLU A 133 -7.12 -7.31 9.16
C GLU A 133 -7.64 -5.88 9.19
N PHE A 134 -7.17 -5.04 8.28
CA PHE A 134 -7.62 -3.67 8.10
C PHE A 134 -7.17 -3.11 6.74
N LEU A 135 -7.80 -2.03 6.26
CA LEU A 135 -7.26 -1.29 5.11
C LEU A 135 -6.36 -0.16 5.60
N LEU A 136 -5.26 0.07 4.89
CA LEU A 136 -4.48 1.30 4.99
C LEU A 136 -4.79 2.17 3.76
N VAL A 137 -5.06 3.45 3.99
CA VAL A 137 -5.53 4.41 2.97
C VAL A 137 -4.83 5.77 3.10
N PRO A 138 -4.79 6.59 2.03
CA PRO A 138 -4.04 7.84 2.01
C PRO A 138 -4.63 8.99 2.82
N TYR A 139 -5.93 8.96 3.14
CA TYR A 139 -6.61 10.06 3.83
C TYR A 139 -7.63 9.59 4.85
N PHE A 140 -7.87 10.42 5.86
CA PHE A 140 -8.84 10.17 6.91
C PHE A 140 -10.29 10.19 6.37
N GLY A 141 -11.14 9.28 6.85
CA GLY A 141 -12.57 9.23 6.51
C GLY A 141 -12.91 8.48 5.22
N ALA A 142 -11.91 7.96 4.51
CA ALA A 142 -12.09 7.04 3.39
C ALA A 142 -13.00 5.85 3.74
N CYS A 143 -13.77 5.39 2.77
CA CYS A 143 -14.67 4.22 2.83
C CYS A 143 -15.89 4.34 3.77
N ILE A 144 -15.97 5.36 4.62
CA ILE A 144 -17.08 5.55 5.58
C ILE A 144 -17.82 6.86 5.33
N HIS A 145 -17.09 7.95 5.08
CA HIS A 145 -17.69 9.28 4.80
C HIS A 145 -17.40 9.78 3.38
N ALA A 146 -16.46 9.13 2.69
CA ALA A 146 -16.07 9.41 1.33
C ALA A 146 -15.97 8.09 0.56
N PRO A 147 -16.13 8.12 -0.78
CA PRO A 147 -15.90 6.94 -1.61
C PRO A 147 -14.53 6.31 -1.33
N PRO A 148 -14.38 4.98 -1.46
CA PRO A 148 -13.09 4.35 -1.26
C PRO A 148 -12.04 4.89 -2.24
N PRO A 149 -10.76 5.04 -1.83
CA PRO A 149 -9.68 5.37 -2.76
C PRO A 149 -9.56 4.32 -3.86
N PRO A 150 -8.84 4.61 -4.96
CA PRO A 150 -8.56 3.60 -5.98
C PRO A 150 -7.95 2.31 -5.42
N PRO A 151 -8.16 1.14 -6.05
CA PRO A 151 -7.60 -0.11 -5.56
C PRO A 151 -6.07 -0.06 -5.42
N ASN A 152 -5.36 0.58 -6.36
CA ASN A 152 -3.92 0.81 -6.26
C ASN A 152 -3.49 1.93 -5.29
N GLN A 153 -4.45 2.52 -4.57
CA GLN A 153 -4.26 3.47 -3.48
C GLN A 153 -4.93 2.97 -2.19
N THR A 154 -5.16 1.66 -2.10
CA THR A 154 -5.68 0.97 -0.93
C THR A 154 -4.80 -0.26 -0.67
N VAL A 155 -4.37 -0.47 0.57
CA VAL A 155 -3.56 -1.64 0.95
C VAL A 155 -4.34 -2.49 1.95
N TYR A 156 -4.55 -3.76 1.63
CA TYR A 156 -5.15 -4.72 2.55
C TYR A 156 -4.08 -5.28 3.48
N VAL A 157 -4.12 -4.96 4.77
CA VAL A 157 -3.11 -5.38 5.73
C VAL A 157 -3.60 -6.62 6.47
N ARG A 158 -2.76 -7.66 6.54
CA ARG A 158 -2.97 -8.90 7.31
C ARG A 158 -1.93 -9.00 8.41
N SER A 159 -2.34 -9.33 9.62
CA SER A 159 -1.47 -9.52 10.77
C SER A 159 -1.69 -10.89 11.41
N GLU A 160 -0.62 -11.67 11.55
CA GLU A 160 -0.69 -12.98 12.22
C GLU A 160 -1.13 -12.87 13.70
N ARG A 161 -0.84 -11.73 14.34
CA ARG A 161 -1.25 -11.43 15.71
C ARG A 161 -2.09 -10.16 15.71
N PRO A 162 -3.26 -10.16 16.39
CA PRO A 162 -4.09 -8.96 16.47
C PRO A 162 -3.30 -7.76 16.99
N VAL A 163 -3.52 -6.60 16.37
CA VAL A 163 -2.83 -5.35 16.69
C VAL A 163 -3.82 -4.40 17.34
N THR A 164 -3.51 -3.86 18.52
CA THR A 164 -4.35 -2.85 19.17
C THR A 164 -4.19 -1.49 18.48
N ILE A 165 -5.27 -0.94 17.94
CA ILE A 165 -5.30 0.39 17.33
C ILE A 165 -6.31 1.25 18.08
N LYS A 166 -5.81 2.13 18.95
CA LYS A 166 -6.64 2.92 19.88
C LYS A 166 -7.21 4.21 19.29
N ASP A 167 -6.52 4.78 18.29
CA ASP A 167 -6.88 6.07 17.71
C ASP A 167 -6.90 5.96 16.19
N ILE A 168 -8.04 5.51 15.65
CA ILE A 168 -8.25 5.35 14.20
C ILE A 168 -8.27 6.68 13.45
N SER A 169 -8.34 7.82 14.16
CA SER A 169 -8.25 9.15 13.56
C SER A 169 -6.80 9.59 13.29
N ALA A 170 -5.84 8.93 13.92
CA ALA A 170 -4.42 9.20 13.72
C ALA A 170 -3.88 8.51 12.46
N ALA A 171 -2.87 9.14 11.84
CA ALA A 171 -2.06 8.49 10.84
C ALA A 171 -1.02 7.57 11.49
N TYR A 172 -0.71 6.46 10.82
CA TYR A 172 0.25 5.46 11.24
C TYR A 172 1.23 5.13 10.13
N LYS A 173 2.48 4.89 10.50
CA LYS A 173 3.48 4.20 9.68
C LYS A 173 3.32 2.70 9.90
N ILE A 174 2.96 1.99 8.83
CA ILE A 174 2.91 0.53 8.80
C ILE A 174 4.14 0.01 8.08
N GLU A 175 4.79 -0.99 8.66
CA GLU A 175 5.89 -1.73 8.06
C GLU A 175 5.49 -3.20 7.87
N GLY A 176 5.82 -3.77 6.72
CA GLY A 176 5.51 -5.16 6.39
C GLY A 176 6.05 -5.58 5.02
N MET A 177 5.79 -6.83 4.64
CA MET A 177 6.08 -7.31 3.30
C MET A 177 4.91 -7.00 2.39
N MET A 178 5.15 -6.23 1.32
CA MET A 178 4.15 -5.90 0.31
C MET A 178 4.00 -7.06 -0.67
N HIS A 179 2.77 -7.34 -1.09
CA HIS A 179 2.46 -8.21 -2.21
C HIS A 179 1.58 -7.47 -3.20
N VAL A 180 1.82 -7.69 -4.49
CA VAL A 180 0.96 -7.21 -5.57
C VAL A 180 -0.14 -8.25 -5.79
N GLU A 181 -1.15 -8.18 -4.93
CA GLU A 181 -2.28 -9.11 -4.87
C GLU A 181 -3.60 -8.32 -4.82
N LYS A 182 -4.57 -8.73 -5.65
CA LYS A 182 -5.92 -8.18 -5.58
C LYS A 182 -6.63 -8.73 -4.35
N ALA A 183 -7.07 -7.85 -3.47
CA ALA A 183 -7.96 -8.19 -2.37
C ALA A 183 -9.32 -7.54 -2.58
N LEU A 184 -10.38 -8.37 -2.57
CA LEU A 184 -11.75 -7.90 -2.62
C LEU A 184 -12.27 -7.68 -1.19
N ASN A 185 -12.95 -6.58 -0.97
CA ASN A 185 -13.49 -6.22 0.35
C ASN A 185 -14.70 -5.28 0.19
N ASP A 186 -15.70 -5.45 1.05
CA ASP A 186 -16.97 -4.70 0.99
C ASP A 186 -16.78 -3.19 1.19
N LEU A 187 -15.73 -2.77 1.91
CA LEU A 187 -15.43 -1.36 2.17
C LEU A 187 -14.57 -0.72 1.08
N GLY A 188 -13.83 -1.51 0.30
CA GLY A 188 -12.90 -0.99 -0.68
C GLY A 188 -11.89 -2.04 -1.10
N ASN A 189 -11.84 -2.33 -2.40
CA ASN A 189 -10.88 -3.30 -2.93
C ASN A 189 -9.46 -2.73 -2.92
N ALA A 190 -8.47 -3.61 -2.90
CA ALA A 190 -7.05 -3.25 -2.91
C ALA A 190 -6.31 -3.98 -4.03
N ALA A 191 -5.30 -3.33 -4.60
CA ALA A 191 -4.35 -3.93 -5.53
C ALA A 191 -3.05 -4.39 -4.85
N TYR A 192 -2.90 -4.09 -3.57
CA TYR A 192 -1.78 -4.49 -2.74
C TYR A 192 -2.29 -5.13 -1.45
N THR A 193 -1.61 -6.19 -1.01
CA THR A 193 -1.73 -6.69 0.36
C THR A 193 -0.41 -6.52 1.10
N LEU A 194 -0.45 -6.49 2.44
CA LEU A 194 0.73 -6.33 3.26
C LEU A 194 0.71 -7.26 4.46
N ASP A 195 1.73 -8.10 4.57
CA ASP A 195 1.98 -8.93 5.75
C ASP A 195 2.63 -8.06 6.82
N PHE A 196 1.85 -7.73 7.84
CA PHE A 196 2.19 -6.77 8.88
C PHE A 196 3.37 -7.23 9.73
N LYS A 197 4.30 -6.30 9.99
CA LYS A 197 5.40 -6.49 10.94
C LYS A 197 5.34 -5.49 12.10
N LYS A 198 5.08 -4.23 11.81
CA LYS A 198 5.17 -3.16 12.81
C LYS A 198 4.28 -1.96 12.46
N LEU A 199 3.80 -1.30 13.52
CA LEU A 199 3.09 -0.03 13.44
C LEU A 199 3.71 1.00 14.39
N SER A 200 3.73 2.25 13.97
CA SER A 200 4.03 3.39 14.82
C SER A 200 3.17 4.60 14.43
N ARG A 201 2.71 5.36 15.42
CA ARG A 201 1.93 6.59 15.18
C ARG A 201 2.81 7.64 14.51
N VAL A 202 2.23 8.40 13.58
CA VAL A 202 2.86 9.62 13.05
C VAL A 202 2.68 10.73 14.09
N ASN A 203 3.78 11.31 14.55
CA ASN A 203 3.79 12.42 15.52
C ASN A 203 3.53 13.76 14.85
#